data_AF-A0A956EKQ1-F1
#
_entry.id   AF-A0A956EKQ1-F1
#
_cell.length_a   1.000
_cell.length_b   1.000
_cell.length_c   1.000
_cell.angle_alpha   90.00
_cell.angle_beta   90.00
_cell.angle_gamma   90.00
#
_symmetry.space_group_name_H-M   'P 1'
#
loop_
_entity.id
_entity.type
_entity.pdbx_description
1 polymer ?
#
loop_
_entity_poly.entity_id
_entity_poly.type
_entity_poly.pdbx_seq_one_letter_code
_entity_poly.pdbx_strand_id
1 'polypeptide(L)'
;MSMQVTVRVRNSAGSHILPGVLVASGEDAGASFGGSFAAEGAHLLLAGDRKYHVRLDPEPSAEAAEVIRDRVGKRVTIRFIGRRGTYRRQLEAIAGRFFAPEAAPEPTSFEAAEAAEAAEVPTHAGVIHLTATIYGARPLYLLADGTLAASEEGPAPRGQDALEVMVTAARWVSARRTSSFERLFPPSAFHPDAPLREERLTAEQAGGLLDQLAAILAAAAVGGEGDADDAAQLRSATLTVLAHVIATAAKDPGFRDPADRAAAMIFALIDAEVGAGARPEIRAHAVQLLSQRGPALTEAERARVKALLGGLRRASPPYEELDRPWRVALNSGYEFHRGGLEVLKKTH
;
A
#
# COMPACT_ATOMS: atom_id res chain seq x y z
N MET A 1 9.50 -6.32 22.04
CA MET A 1 10.75 -5.62 21.65
C MET A 1 10.51 -4.13 21.73
N SER A 2 11.38 -3.38 22.39
CA SER A 2 11.26 -1.92 22.51
C SER A 2 11.62 -1.23 21.19
N MET A 3 10.76 -0.32 20.70
CA MET A 3 10.93 0.34 19.41
C MET A 3 12.06 1.38 19.47
N GLN A 4 13.09 1.20 18.65
CA GLN A 4 14.22 2.13 18.54
C GLN A 4 13.85 3.33 17.69
N VAL A 5 14.27 4.52 18.12
CA VAL A 5 14.01 5.79 17.45
C VAL A 5 15.28 6.66 17.39
N THR A 6 15.30 7.61 16.46
CA THR A 6 16.30 8.68 16.45
C THR A 6 15.58 10.02 16.43
N VAL A 7 15.93 10.90 17.37
CA VAL A 7 15.40 12.26 17.46
C VAL A 7 16.46 13.23 16.96
N ARG A 8 16.12 13.98 15.91
CA ARG A 8 16.97 15.01 15.34
C ARG A 8 16.54 16.38 15.85
N VAL A 9 17.45 17.03 16.55
CA VAL A 9 17.37 18.44 16.96
C VAL A 9 18.36 19.26 16.15
N ARG A 10 18.06 20.54 15.91
CA ARG A 10 18.89 21.44 15.10
C ARG A 10 19.00 22.78 15.81
N ASN A 11 20.10 23.50 15.72
CA ASN A 11 20.22 24.91 16.10
C ASN A 11 20.92 25.68 14.97
N SER A 12 21.34 26.91 15.23
CA SER A 12 22.15 27.71 14.28
C SER A 12 23.54 27.12 14.06
N ALA A 13 24.10 26.42 15.06
CA ALA A 13 25.45 25.85 15.02
C ALA A 13 25.53 24.48 14.32
N GLY A 14 24.44 23.70 14.27
CA GLY A 14 24.48 22.34 13.74
C GLY A 14 23.21 21.52 13.96
N SER A 15 23.34 20.21 13.78
CA SER A 15 22.26 19.25 13.99
C SER A 15 22.77 18.05 14.77
N HIS A 16 22.04 17.67 15.83
CA HIS A 16 22.33 16.49 16.63
C HIS A 16 21.31 15.40 16.33
N ILE A 17 21.78 14.16 16.17
CA ILE A 17 20.95 12.97 15.96
C ILE A 17 21.10 12.13 17.21
N LEU A 18 20.01 11.97 17.95
CA LEU A 18 19.98 11.38 19.28
C LEU A 18 19.26 10.04 19.20
N PRO A 19 19.95 8.92 19.39
CA PRO A 19 19.30 7.61 19.51
C PRO A 19 18.47 7.54 20.79
N GLY A 20 17.42 6.74 20.75
CA GLY A 20 16.54 6.51 21.89
C GLY A 20 15.54 5.40 21.65
N VAL A 21 14.70 5.18 22.65
CA VAL A 21 13.69 4.13 22.69
C VAL A 21 12.33 4.77 22.94
N LEU A 22 11.33 4.33 22.17
CA LEU A 22 9.94 4.67 22.44
C LEU A 22 9.45 3.91 23.67
N VAL A 23 9.01 4.65 24.69
CA VAL A 23 8.49 4.10 25.94
C VAL A 23 6.98 3.93 25.86
N ALA A 24 6.26 4.96 25.41
CA ALA A 24 4.80 4.96 25.26
C ALA A 24 4.36 5.88 24.11
N SER A 25 3.15 5.67 23.58
CA SER A 25 2.58 6.48 22.49
C SER A 25 1.08 6.70 22.67
N GLY A 26 0.52 7.69 21.98
CA GLY A 26 -0.91 8.00 22.05
C GLY A 26 -1.31 8.60 23.39
N GLU A 27 -2.44 8.14 23.93
CA GLU A 27 -3.04 8.65 25.17
C GLU A 27 -2.16 8.35 26.40
N ASP A 28 -1.47 7.20 26.39
CA ASP A 28 -0.59 6.76 27.48
C ASP A 28 0.72 7.54 27.59
N ALA A 29 1.13 8.23 26.51
CA ALA A 29 2.42 8.91 26.45
C ALA A 29 2.54 10.02 27.52
N GLY A 30 1.46 10.75 27.78
CA GLY A 30 1.44 11.82 28.78
C GLY A 30 1.60 11.27 30.21
N ALA A 31 0.81 10.26 30.57
CA ALA A 31 0.87 9.62 31.87
C ALA A 31 2.24 8.96 32.12
N SER A 32 2.75 8.22 31.13
CA SER A 32 4.07 7.59 31.18
C SER A 32 5.20 8.62 31.37
N PHE A 33 5.12 9.75 30.66
CA PHE A 33 6.11 10.82 30.80
C PHE A 33 6.01 11.53 32.17
N GLY A 34 4.81 11.71 32.72
CA GLY A 34 4.59 12.30 34.05
C GLY A 34 5.29 11.55 35.18
N GLY A 35 5.43 10.22 35.08
CA GLY A 35 6.21 9.43 36.04
C GLY A 35 7.73 9.52 35.86
N SER A 36 8.22 10.19 34.81
CA SER A 36 9.63 10.12 34.40
C SER A 36 10.50 11.28 34.93
N PHE A 37 9.95 12.22 35.69
CA PHE A 37 10.73 13.35 36.24
C PHE A 37 11.86 12.91 37.18
N ALA A 38 11.63 11.87 37.98
CA ALA A 38 12.63 11.30 38.89
C ALA A 38 13.39 10.10 38.29
N ALA A 39 13.03 9.67 37.07
CA ALA A 39 13.61 8.51 36.40
C ALA A 39 15.03 8.81 35.89
N GLU A 40 15.84 7.77 35.77
CA GLU A 40 17.20 7.87 35.24
C GLU A 40 17.21 8.14 33.74
N GLY A 41 18.20 8.92 33.28
CA GLY A 41 18.38 9.26 31.88
C GLY A 41 17.62 10.51 31.43
N ALA A 42 17.54 10.67 30.11
CA ALA A 42 16.96 11.83 29.44
C ALA A 42 15.65 11.43 28.74
N HIS A 43 14.54 12.01 29.17
CA HIS A 43 13.19 11.71 28.66
C HIS A 43 12.62 12.91 27.89
N LEU A 44 11.97 12.63 26.76
CA LEU A 44 11.34 13.61 25.89
C LEU A 44 9.86 13.28 25.69
N LEU A 45 9.00 14.29 25.80
CA LEU A 45 7.61 14.23 25.37
C LEU A 45 7.47 14.93 24.02
N LEU A 46 7.09 14.18 22.99
CA LEU A 46 6.89 14.69 21.64
C LEU A 46 5.40 14.72 21.29
N ALA A 47 4.90 15.87 20.86
CA ALA A 47 3.50 16.12 20.55
C ALA A 47 3.23 16.41 19.07
N GLY A 48 1.96 16.44 18.70
CA GLY A 48 1.47 16.67 17.33
C GLY A 48 0.10 16.03 17.12
N ASP A 49 -0.02 15.27 16.04
CA ASP A 49 -1.15 14.38 15.74
C ASP A 49 -1.30 13.21 16.73
N ARG A 50 -0.18 12.74 17.30
CA ARG A 50 -0.11 11.68 18.32
C ARG A 50 1.06 11.98 19.25
N LYS A 51 0.90 11.77 20.56
CA LYS A 51 1.96 11.97 21.57
C LYS A 51 2.90 10.76 21.63
N TYR A 52 4.17 11.01 21.94
CA TYR A 52 5.20 9.98 22.10
C TYR A 52 6.09 10.32 23.29
N HIS A 53 6.28 9.35 24.19
CA HIS A 53 7.27 9.40 25.24
C HIS A 53 8.52 8.64 24.78
N VAL A 54 9.65 9.33 24.68
CA VAL A 54 10.93 8.78 24.21
C VAL A 54 11.98 8.92 25.30
N ARG A 55 12.71 7.85 25.58
CA ARG A 55 13.92 7.88 26.42
C ARG A 55 15.16 7.86 25.52
N LEU A 56 16.08 8.80 25.68
CA LEU A 56 17.33 8.81 24.92
C LEU A 56 18.30 7.77 25.48
N ASP A 57 18.99 7.07 24.57
CA ASP A 57 19.94 6.01 24.91
C ASP A 57 20.95 5.84 23.75
N PRO A 58 22.25 6.15 23.95
CA PRO A 58 22.86 6.67 25.19
C PRO A 58 22.40 8.08 25.56
N GLU A 59 22.76 8.50 26.78
CA GLU A 59 22.53 9.87 27.25
C GLU A 59 23.17 10.91 26.32
N PRO A 60 22.49 12.04 26.06
CA PRO A 60 22.99 13.06 25.14
C PRO A 60 24.21 13.78 25.72
N SER A 61 25.08 14.30 24.84
CA SER A 61 26.18 15.19 25.26
C SER A 61 25.65 16.49 25.87
N ALA A 62 26.48 17.20 26.66
CA ALA A 62 26.12 18.49 27.26
C ALA A 62 25.68 19.53 26.20
N GLU A 63 26.38 19.59 25.06
CA GLU A 63 26.01 20.46 23.93
C GLU A 63 24.64 20.07 23.36
N ALA A 64 24.39 18.78 23.15
CA ALA A 64 23.09 18.30 22.67
C ALA A 64 21.97 18.59 23.68
N ALA A 65 22.25 18.49 24.98
CA ALA A 65 21.32 18.81 26.06
C ALA A 65 20.88 20.28 26.03
N GLU A 66 21.79 21.21 25.82
CA GLU A 66 21.46 22.63 25.65
C GLU A 66 20.57 22.87 24.43
N VAL A 67 20.87 22.22 23.30
CA VAL A 67 20.04 22.30 22.10
C VAL A 67 18.64 21.72 22.34
N ILE A 68 18.53 20.64 23.12
CA ILE A 68 17.23 20.07 23.50
C ILE A 68 16.44 21.06 24.36
N ARG A 69 17.06 21.70 25.35
CA ARG A 69 16.40 22.73 26.19
C ARG A 69 15.91 23.92 25.37
N ASP A 70 16.72 24.45 24.45
CA ASP A 70 16.29 25.53 23.55
C ASP A 70 15.15 25.10 22.61
N ARG A 71 15.01 23.80 22.35
CA ARG A 71 13.99 23.25 21.46
C ARG A 71 12.68 22.90 22.13
N VAL A 72 12.54 23.06 23.45
CA VAL A 72 11.25 22.91 24.13
C VAL A 72 10.24 23.91 23.54
N GLY A 73 9.04 23.43 23.24
CA GLY A 73 8.00 24.15 22.50
C GLY A 73 8.22 24.26 20.98
N LYS A 74 9.38 23.86 20.44
CA LYS A 74 9.72 23.96 19.01
C LYS A 74 9.63 22.61 18.29
N ARG A 75 9.67 22.63 16.96
CA ARG A 75 9.63 21.42 16.12
C ARG A 75 10.96 20.67 16.12
N VAL A 76 10.88 19.36 16.29
CA VAL A 76 11.95 18.37 16.16
C VAL A 76 11.53 17.30 15.16
N THR A 77 12.47 16.46 14.71
CA THR A 77 12.17 15.35 13.80
C THR A 77 12.45 14.02 14.48
N ILE A 78 11.51 13.09 14.46
CA ILE A 78 11.68 11.71 14.95
C ILE A 78 11.68 10.74 13.77
N ARG A 79 12.55 9.74 13.83
CA ARG A 79 12.59 8.62 12.90
C ARG A 79 12.50 7.32 13.69
N PHE A 80 11.54 6.47 13.34
CA PHE A 80 11.41 5.12 13.89
C PHE A 80 12.31 4.18 13.09
N ILE A 81 13.24 3.51 13.76
CA ILE A 81 14.18 2.59 13.12
C ILE A 81 13.39 1.43 12.49
N GLY A 82 13.76 1.02 11.28
CA GLY A 82 12.99 0.04 10.49
C GLY A 82 11.75 0.60 9.78
N ARG A 83 11.38 1.87 10.00
CA ARG A 83 10.30 2.55 9.25
C ARG A 83 10.85 3.47 8.16
N ARG A 84 10.10 3.60 7.07
CA ARG A 84 10.40 4.57 6.01
C ARG A 84 9.77 5.92 6.36
N GLY A 85 10.61 6.92 6.59
CA GLY A 85 10.17 8.31 6.76
C GLY A 85 10.76 9.00 7.98
N THR A 86 10.55 10.31 8.02
CA THR A 86 10.89 11.18 9.14
C THR A 86 9.64 11.99 9.51
N TYR A 87 9.33 12.04 10.79
CA TYR A 87 8.09 12.61 11.31
C TYR A 87 8.41 13.89 12.07
N ARG A 88 7.73 14.98 11.75
CA ARG A 88 7.90 16.25 12.48
C ARG A 88 7.00 16.24 13.70
N ARG A 89 7.56 16.54 14.87
CA ARG A 89 6.85 16.63 16.15
C ARG A 89 7.25 17.89 16.88
N GLN A 90 6.41 18.35 17.81
CA GLN A 90 6.78 19.41 18.73
C GLN A 90 7.42 18.75 19.96
N LEU A 91 8.55 19.26 20.43
CA LEU A 91 9.09 18.85 21.73
C LEU A 91 8.28 19.59 22.80
N GLU A 92 7.36 18.89 23.46
CA GLU A 92 6.43 19.48 24.43
C GLU A 92 7.12 19.68 25.79
N ALA A 93 7.83 18.66 26.27
CA ALA A 93 8.50 18.69 27.56
C ALA A 93 9.73 17.77 27.59
N ILE A 94 10.59 17.99 28.58
CA ILE A 94 11.77 17.17 28.89
C ILE A 94 11.73 16.78 30.37
N ALA A 95 12.19 15.58 30.70
CA ALA A 95 12.17 15.02 32.05
C ALA A 95 13.36 14.07 32.27
N GLY A 96 13.50 13.57 33.49
CA GLY A 96 14.56 12.66 33.91
C GLY A 96 15.71 13.39 34.59
N ARG A 97 16.45 12.65 35.41
CA ARG A 97 17.55 13.17 36.25
C ARG A 97 18.63 13.91 35.45
N PHE A 98 18.81 13.55 34.18
CA PHE A 98 19.74 14.23 33.29
C PHE A 98 19.39 15.70 33.03
N PHE A 99 18.11 16.06 33.03
CA PHE A 99 17.65 17.44 32.80
C PHE A 99 17.24 18.17 34.08
N ALA A 100 17.26 17.51 35.23
CA ALA A 100 16.94 18.14 36.50
C ALA A 100 17.98 19.21 36.84
N PRO A 101 17.58 20.45 37.18
CA PRO A 101 18.47 21.35 37.89
C PRO A 101 18.75 20.77 39.29
N GLU A 102 19.96 20.98 39.80
CA GLU A 102 20.30 20.68 41.20
C GLU A 102 19.34 21.49 42.10
N ALA A 103 18.39 20.78 42.70
CA ALA A 103 17.20 21.25 43.43
C ALA A 103 16.00 21.74 42.58
N ALA A 104 14.94 20.92 42.54
CA ALA A 104 13.55 21.37 42.39
C ALA A 104 12.61 20.36 43.09
N PRO A 105 11.46 20.82 43.62
CA PRO A 105 10.69 20.15 44.68
C PRO A 105 9.80 19.00 44.17
N GLU A 106 9.36 18.18 45.12
CA GLU A 106 8.55 16.98 44.93
C GLU A 106 7.21 17.25 44.21
N PRO A 107 6.78 16.37 43.29
CA PRO A 107 5.49 16.50 42.64
C PRO A 107 4.35 16.02 43.55
N THR A 108 3.36 16.89 43.74
CA THR A 108 2.04 16.53 44.29
C THR A 108 1.31 15.56 43.37
N SER A 109 0.85 14.47 43.98
CA SER A 109 0.04 13.40 43.41
C SER A 109 -1.17 13.90 42.62
N PHE A 110 -1.28 13.47 41.36
CA PHE A 110 -2.57 13.32 40.69
C PHE A 110 -2.75 11.86 40.28
N GLU A 111 -3.98 11.42 40.45
CA GLU A 111 -4.46 10.05 40.57
C GLU A 111 -4.18 9.20 39.32
N ALA A 112 -3.68 7.99 39.58
CA ALA A 112 -3.64 6.90 38.62
C ALA A 112 -5.00 6.20 38.61
N ALA A 113 -5.65 6.15 37.44
CA ALA A 113 -6.75 5.23 37.21
C ALA A 113 -6.74 4.74 35.76
N GLU A 114 -6.70 3.41 35.65
CA GLU A 114 -7.20 2.55 34.58
C GLU A 114 -6.49 2.56 33.22
N ALA A 115 -5.58 1.58 33.10
CA ALA A 115 -5.16 0.98 31.85
C ALA A 115 -5.86 -0.37 31.66
N ALA A 116 -6.63 -0.50 30.57
CA ALA A 116 -6.98 -1.71 29.81
C ALA A 116 -8.09 -1.25 28.83
N GLU A 117 -8.06 -1.50 27.52
CA GLU A 117 -7.88 -2.77 26.86
C GLU A 117 -7.68 -2.46 25.36
N ALA A 118 -6.50 -2.76 24.80
CA ALA A 118 -6.32 -2.70 23.35
C ALA A 118 -6.92 -3.99 22.78
N ALA A 119 -8.01 -3.87 22.03
CA ALA A 119 -8.69 -4.99 21.38
C ALA A 119 -7.69 -5.84 20.58
N GLU A 120 -7.36 -7.01 21.11
CA GLU A 120 -6.77 -8.09 20.32
C GLU A 120 -7.81 -8.53 19.29
N VAL A 121 -7.52 -8.30 18.02
CA VAL A 121 -8.26 -8.92 16.93
C VAL A 121 -7.99 -10.42 17.02
N PRO A 122 -9.01 -11.26 17.26
CA PRO A 122 -8.80 -12.69 17.37
C PRO A 122 -8.26 -13.23 16.05
N THR A 123 -7.09 -13.87 16.11
CA THR A 123 -6.52 -14.62 15.00
C THR A 123 -7.02 -16.05 15.12
N HIS A 124 -8.13 -16.37 14.45
CA HIS A 124 -8.43 -17.77 14.15
C HIS A 124 -7.33 -18.30 13.23
N ALA A 125 -6.77 -19.46 13.60
CA ALA A 125 -5.57 -20.02 12.98
C ALA A 125 -5.70 -20.10 11.46
N GLY A 126 -5.02 -19.19 10.74
CA GLY A 126 -4.97 -19.15 9.27
C GLY A 126 -5.92 -18.17 8.58
N VAL A 127 -6.86 -17.53 9.29
CA VAL A 127 -7.76 -16.52 8.71
C VAL A 127 -7.26 -15.11 9.03
N ILE A 128 -7.22 -14.23 8.02
CA ILE A 128 -6.69 -12.87 8.14
C ILE A 128 -7.74 -11.86 7.69
N HIS A 129 -8.16 -10.98 8.60
CA HIS A 129 -9.02 -9.84 8.27
C HIS A 129 -8.21 -8.73 7.58
N LEU A 130 -8.33 -8.63 6.25
CA LEU A 130 -7.54 -7.73 5.39
C LEU A 130 -7.91 -6.25 5.55
N THR A 131 -9.16 -5.97 5.90
CA THR A 131 -9.71 -4.61 6.03
C THR A 131 -9.77 -4.12 7.48
N ALA A 132 -9.27 -4.87 8.45
CA ALA A 132 -9.35 -4.54 9.89
C ALA A 132 -8.84 -3.13 10.24
N THR A 133 -7.88 -2.61 9.47
CA THR A 133 -7.25 -1.30 9.72
C THR A 133 -7.85 -0.17 8.88
N ILE A 134 -8.92 -0.41 8.12
CA ILE A 134 -9.56 0.58 7.24
C ILE A 134 -10.95 0.87 7.78
N TYR A 135 -11.09 2.01 8.44
CA TYR A 135 -12.36 2.44 9.02
C TYR A 135 -13.46 2.53 7.94
N GLY A 136 -14.61 1.89 8.20
CA GLY A 136 -15.76 1.89 7.29
C GLY A 136 -15.60 1.03 6.02
N ALA A 137 -14.49 0.30 5.86
CA ALA A 137 -14.37 -0.66 4.77
C ALA A 137 -15.29 -1.87 4.98
N ARG A 138 -15.83 -2.41 3.88
CA ARG A 138 -16.55 -3.69 3.93
C ARG A 138 -15.58 -4.80 4.37
N PRO A 139 -16.05 -5.78 5.16
CA PRO A 139 -15.20 -6.87 5.62
C PRO A 139 -14.64 -7.68 4.45
N LEU A 140 -13.36 -8.05 4.56
CA LEU A 140 -12.66 -8.90 3.61
C LEU A 140 -11.67 -9.78 4.35
N TYR A 141 -11.81 -11.08 4.19
CA TYR A 141 -11.00 -12.09 4.85
C TYR A 141 -10.20 -12.90 3.82
N LEU A 142 -8.94 -13.18 4.14
CA LEU A 142 -8.13 -14.21 3.50
C LEU A 142 -8.25 -15.47 4.34
N LEU A 143 -8.87 -16.52 3.80
CA LEU A 143 -9.04 -17.80 4.47
C LEU A 143 -7.73 -18.61 4.44
N ALA A 144 -7.68 -19.69 5.22
CA ALA A 144 -6.49 -20.53 5.35
C ALA A 144 -6.04 -21.14 4.01
N ASP A 145 -6.99 -21.51 3.16
CA ASP A 145 -6.75 -22.04 1.81
C ASP A 145 -6.35 -20.95 0.78
N GLY A 146 -6.33 -19.68 1.19
CA GLY A 146 -5.98 -18.54 0.36
C GLY A 146 -7.14 -17.89 -0.39
N THR A 147 -8.35 -18.42 -0.25
CA THR A 147 -9.53 -17.80 -0.86
C THR A 147 -9.98 -16.54 -0.11
N LEU A 148 -10.71 -15.66 -0.81
CA LEU A 148 -11.26 -14.42 -0.26
C LEU A 148 -12.75 -14.57 0.05
N ALA A 149 -13.15 -14.12 1.23
CA ALA A 149 -14.53 -14.18 1.70
C ALA A 149 -14.96 -12.87 2.41
N ALA A 150 -16.28 -12.66 2.51
CA ALA A 150 -16.87 -11.56 3.27
C ALA A 150 -16.97 -11.86 4.78
N SER A 151 -16.83 -13.12 5.18
CA SER A 151 -16.85 -13.60 6.56
C SER A 151 -15.61 -14.46 6.86
N GLU A 152 -15.29 -14.62 8.13
CA GLU A 152 -14.20 -15.48 8.59
C GLU A 152 -14.49 -16.98 8.42
N GLU A 153 -15.77 -17.36 8.42
CA GLU A 153 -16.22 -18.75 8.30
C GLU A 153 -16.37 -19.21 6.83
N GLY A 154 -16.35 -18.27 5.88
CA GLY A 154 -16.70 -18.54 4.49
C GLY A 154 -18.21 -18.78 4.29
N PRO A 155 -18.62 -19.47 3.21
CA PRO A 155 -17.77 -19.95 2.11
C PRO A 155 -17.25 -18.79 1.25
N ALA A 156 -16.10 -19.00 0.60
CA ALA A 156 -15.59 -18.06 -0.39
C ALA A 156 -16.42 -18.14 -1.68
N PRO A 157 -16.99 -17.02 -2.18
CA PRO A 157 -17.83 -17.05 -3.38
C PRO A 157 -16.99 -17.35 -4.62
N ARG A 158 -17.57 -18.09 -5.56
CA ARG A 158 -16.89 -18.56 -6.78
C ARG A 158 -17.64 -18.22 -8.06
N GLY A 159 -18.89 -17.76 -7.96
CA GLY A 159 -19.74 -17.38 -9.09
C GLY A 159 -19.89 -15.87 -9.21
N GLN A 160 -21.01 -15.43 -9.79
CA GLN A 160 -21.35 -14.02 -9.95
C GLN A 160 -21.64 -13.32 -8.61
N ASP A 161 -22.02 -14.08 -7.59
CA ASP A 161 -22.18 -13.65 -6.21
C ASP A 161 -20.87 -13.12 -5.58
N ALA A 162 -19.72 -13.37 -6.21
CA ALA A 162 -18.43 -12.87 -5.76
C ALA A 162 -18.20 -11.36 -6.00
N LEU A 163 -19.13 -10.66 -6.67
CA LEU A 163 -18.95 -9.26 -7.08
C LEU A 163 -18.51 -8.35 -5.94
N GLU A 164 -19.22 -8.37 -4.82
CA GLU A 164 -18.91 -7.47 -3.70
C GLU A 164 -17.54 -7.77 -3.07
N VAL A 165 -17.20 -9.07 -2.94
CA VAL A 165 -15.92 -9.51 -2.39
C VAL A 165 -14.77 -9.10 -3.32
N MET A 166 -14.92 -9.29 -4.63
CA MET A 166 -13.88 -8.93 -5.60
C MET A 166 -13.70 -7.42 -5.73
N VAL A 167 -14.77 -6.62 -5.70
CA VAL A 167 -14.67 -5.16 -5.67
C VAL A 167 -13.97 -4.69 -4.40
N THR A 168 -14.29 -5.28 -3.25
CA THR A 168 -13.64 -4.97 -1.97
C THR A 168 -12.16 -5.35 -2.01
N ALA A 169 -11.82 -6.51 -2.55
CA ALA A 169 -10.45 -6.96 -2.74
C ALA A 169 -9.65 -6.04 -3.67
N ALA A 170 -10.21 -5.70 -4.83
CA ALA A 170 -9.55 -4.79 -5.78
C ALA A 170 -9.29 -3.42 -5.16
N ARG A 171 -10.24 -2.87 -4.40
CA ARG A 171 -10.07 -1.60 -3.66
C ARG A 171 -9.00 -1.71 -2.57
N TRP A 172 -9.06 -2.76 -1.76
CA TRP A 172 -8.09 -2.98 -0.69
C TRP A 172 -6.67 -3.12 -1.25
N VAL A 173 -6.49 -3.95 -2.28
CA VAL A 173 -5.19 -4.13 -2.93
C VAL A 173 -4.69 -2.83 -3.55
N SER A 174 -5.55 -2.07 -4.24
CA SER A 174 -5.15 -0.82 -4.93
C SER A 174 -4.86 0.35 -3.97
N ALA A 175 -5.47 0.36 -2.78
CA ALA A 175 -5.22 1.38 -1.77
C ALA A 175 -3.83 1.21 -1.11
N ARG A 176 -3.19 0.06 -1.28
CA ARG A 176 -1.88 -0.22 -0.68
C ARG A 176 -0.79 0.48 -1.47
N ARG A 177 0.19 1.03 -0.72
CA ARG A 177 1.41 1.62 -1.32
C ARG A 177 2.31 0.60 -2.00
N THR A 178 2.15 -0.68 -1.66
CA THR A 178 2.90 -1.81 -2.21
C THR A 178 2.01 -2.59 -3.17
N SER A 179 2.48 -2.80 -4.39
CA SER A 179 1.74 -3.51 -5.43
C SER A 179 1.88 -5.04 -5.37
N SER A 180 2.49 -5.60 -4.33
CA SER A 180 2.83 -7.02 -4.16
C SER A 180 2.15 -7.62 -2.92
N PHE A 181 2.07 -8.95 -2.84
CA PHE A 181 1.58 -9.70 -1.68
C PHE A 181 2.69 -10.17 -0.71
N GLU A 182 3.92 -9.66 -0.89
CA GLU A 182 5.06 -9.93 0.01
C GLU A 182 4.81 -9.48 1.46
N ARG A 183 3.82 -8.59 1.66
CA ARG A 183 3.33 -8.14 2.96
C ARG A 183 1.92 -7.60 2.86
N LEU A 184 0.94 -8.24 3.49
CA LEU A 184 -0.48 -7.87 3.41
C LEU A 184 -0.73 -6.48 4.01
N PHE A 185 -0.07 -6.16 5.13
CA PHE A 185 -0.24 -4.90 5.84
C PHE A 185 1.03 -4.05 5.75
N PRO A 186 1.09 -3.05 4.84
CA PRO A 186 2.23 -2.16 4.79
C PRO A 186 2.33 -1.35 6.11
N PRO A 187 3.54 -0.96 6.54
CA PRO A 187 3.71 -0.16 7.75
C PRO A 187 2.86 1.12 7.69
N SER A 188 2.08 1.37 8.74
CA SER A 188 1.23 2.56 8.82
C SER A 188 2.08 3.84 8.81
N ALA A 189 1.73 4.78 7.94
CA ALA A 189 2.34 6.11 7.93
C ALA A 189 1.81 6.97 9.09
N PHE A 190 0.61 6.68 9.61
CA PHE A 190 -0.05 7.43 10.67
C PHE A 190 0.25 6.85 12.07
N HIS A 191 0.49 5.54 12.14
CA HIS A 191 0.86 4.82 13.36
C HIS A 191 2.19 4.08 13.15
N PRO A 192 3.31 4.80 12.99
CA PRO A 192 4.62 4.17 12.77
C PRO A 192 5.14 3.39 13.99
N ASP A 193 4.57 3.64 15.16
CA ASP A 193 4.79 2.98 16.44
C ASP A 193 4.10 1.61 16.53
N ALA A 194 2.98 1.41 15.84
CA ALA A 194 2.23 0.15 15.89
C ALA A 194 3.10 -1.03 15.39
N PRO A 195 3.02 -2.23 16.02
CA PRO A 195 3.82 -3.39 15.64
C PRO A 195 3.79 -3.68 14.13
N LEU A 196 4.92 -4.16 13.59
CA LEU A 196 4.96 -4.59 12.20
C LEU A 196 4.13 -5.86 12.05
N ARG A 197 3.24 -5.82 11.06
CA ARG A 197 2.48 -6.97 10.60
C ARG A 197 3.25 -7.65 9.47
N GLU A 198 3.74 -8.86 9.74
CA GLU A 198 4.60 -9.64 8.84
C GLU A 198 3.82 -10.61 7.94
N GLU A 199 2.50 -10.66 8.11
CA GLU A 199 1.62 -11.53 7.33
C GLU A 199 1.80 -11.26 5.83
N ARG A 200 1.93 -12.34 5.07
CA ARG A 200 2.14 -12.36 3.61
C ARG A 200 1.26 -13.45 3.00
N LEU A 201 0.94 -13.32 1.72
CA LEU A 201 0.34 -14.42 0.98
C LEU A 201 1.43 -15.48 0.73
N THR A 202 1.17 -16.74 1.06
CA THR A 202 2.07 -17.84 0.69
C THR A 202 1.82 -18.28 -0.75
N ALA A 203 2.77 -18.99 -1.37
CA ALA A 203 2.59 -19.53 -2.71
C ALA A 203 1.43 -20.56 -2.77
N GLU A 204 1.24 -21.34 -1.70
CA GLU A 204 0.11 -22.27 -1.56
C GLU A 204 -1.23 -21.54 -1.50
N GLN A 205 -1.35 -20.53 -0.63
CA GLN A 205 -2.54 -19.67 -0.59
C GLN A 205 -2.78 -18.94 -1.91
N ALA A 206 -1.71 -18.52 -2.62
CA ALA A 206 -1.86 -17.96 -3.95
C ALA A 206 -2.46 -18.98 -4.94
N GLY A 207 -2.18 -20.26 -4.78
CA GLY A 207 -2.83 -21.34 -5.53
C GLY A 207 -4.34 -21.37 -5.33
N GLY A 208 -4.80 -21.40 -4.08
CA GLY A 208 -6.24 -21.40 -3.76
C GLY A 208 -6.94 -20.10 -4.18
N LEU A 209 -6.28 -18.95 -4.04
CA LEU A 209 -6.76 -17.68 -4.59
C LEU A 209 -6.95 -17.79 -6.12
N LEU A 210 -5.97 -18.30 -6.85
CA LEU A 210 -6.04 -18.42 -8.30
C LEU A 210 -7.13 -19.41 -8.75
N ASP A 211 -7.40 -20.47 -7.99
CA ASP A 211 -8.52 -21.37 -8.24
C ASP A 211 -9.87 -20.67 -8.09
N GLN A 212 -10.02 -19.82 -7.06
CA GLN A 212 -11.21 -19.00 -6.88
C GLN A 212 -11.37 -17.99 -8.03
N LEU A 213 -10.31 -17.25 -8.36
CA LEU A 213 -10.36 -16.25 -9.43
C LEU A 213 -10.65 -16.89 -10.79
N ALA A 214 -10.16 -18.11 -11.05
CA ALA A 214 -10.47 -18.84 -12.28
C ALA A 214 -11.96 -19.20 -12.37
N ALA A 215 -12.57 -19.69 -11.28
CA ALA A 215 -14.00 -19.99 -11.23
C ALA A 215 -14.85 -18.72 -11.45
N ILE A 216 -14.46 -17.61 -10.83
CA ILE A 216 -15.12 -16.32 -10.97
C ILE A 216 -15.06 -15.82 -12.42
N LEU A 217 -13.90 -15.88 -13.06
CA LEU A 217 -13.75 -15.46 -14.47
C LEU A 217 -14.55 -16.35 -15.42
N ALA A 218 -14.66 -17.65 -15.13
CA ALA A 218 -15.50 -18.55 -15.91
C ALA A 218 -17.00 -18.21 -15.77
N ALA A 219 -17.45 -17.91 -14.56
CA ALA A 219 -18.84 -17.50 -14.30
C ALA A 219 -19.19 -16.11 -14.89
N ALA A 220 -18.18 -15.24 -15.04
CA ALA A 220 -18.30 -13.91 -15.60
C ALA A 220 -17.84 -13.82 -17.07
N ALA A 221 -17.85 -14.94 -17.81
CA ALA A 221 -17.38 -14.98 -19.19
C ALA A 221 -18.15 -14.02 -20.11
N VAL A 222 -17.49 -13.53 -21.15
CA VAL A 222 -18.11 -12.67 -22.16
C VAL A 222 -19.25 -13.42 -22.85
N GLY A 223 -20.44 -12.81 -22.87
CA GLY A 223 -21.64 -13.45 -23.42
C GLY A 223 -22.23 -14.56 -22.55
N GLY A 224 -21.78 -14.71 -21.31
CA GLY A 224 -22.39 -15.59 -20.31
C GLY A 224 -23.77 -15.11 -19.86
N GLU A 225 -24.45 -15.96 -19.08
CA GLU A 225 -25.73 -15.62 -18.45
C GLU A 225 -25.55 -14.56 -17.35
N GLY A 226 -26.59 -13.78 -17.04
CA GLY A 226 -26.55 -12.77 -15.97
C GLY A 226 -26.45 -11.32 -16.47
N ASP A 227 -26.23 -10.39 -15.54
CA ASP A 227 -26.08 -8.97 -15.86
C ASP A 227 -24.70 -8.68 -16.47
N ALA A 228 -24.70 -8.04 -17.64
CA ALA A 228 -23.49 -7.82 -18.42
C ALA A 228 -22.53 -6.80 -17.79
N ASP A 229 -23.07 -5.83 -17.05
CA ASP A 229 -22.27 -4.79 -16.39
C ASP A 229 -21.66 -5.33 -15.09
N ASP A 230 -22.41 -6.12 -14.33
CA ASP A 230 -21.89 -6.83 -13.16
C ASP A 230 -20.79 -7.84 -13.55
N ALA A 231 -21.00 -8.61 -14.62
CA ALA A 231 -19.98 -9.53 -15.13
C ALA A 231 -18.71 -8.79 -15.59
N ALA A 232 -18.88 -7.66 -16.28
CA ALA A 232 -17.78 -6.79 -16.69
C ALA A 232 -17.01 -6.24 -15.47
N GLN A 233 -17.73 -5.78 -14.44
CA GLN A 233 -17.13 -5.28 -13.20
C GLN A 233 -16.38 -6.38 -12.46
N LEU A 234 -16.93 -7.61 -12.43
CA LEU A 234 -16.30 -8.77 -11.82
C LEU A 234 -14.99 -9.17 -12.52
N ARG A 235 -14.96 -9.15 -13.86
CA ARG A 235 -13.73 -9.34 -14.65
C ARG A 235 -12.69 -8.27 -14.33
N SER A 236 -13.08 -7.00 -14.30
CA SER A 236 -12.20 -5.86 -13.99
C SER A 236 -11.60 -5.93 -12.58
N ALA A 237 -12.43 -6.24 -11.56
CA ALA A 237 -11.97 -6.40 -10.19
C ALA A 237 -10.99 -7.58 -10.05
N THR A 238 -11.29 -8.71 -10.71
CA THR A 238 -10.43 -9.90 -10.72
C THR A 238 -9.07 -9.63 -11.37
N LEU A 239 -9.04 -8.90 -12.50
CA LEU A 239 -7.80 -8.47 -13.16
C LEU A 239 -6.86 -7.71 -12.22
N THR A 240 -7.42 -6.84 -11.38
CA THR A 240 -6.65 -6.06 -10.41
C THR A 240 -5.95 -6.97 -9.42
N VAL A 241 -6.63 -7.99 -8.89
CA VAL A 241 -6.04 -8.96 -7.94
C VAL A 241 -4.95 -9.78 -8.63
N LEU A 242 -5.22 -10.32 -9.82
CA LEU A 242 -4.24 -11.09 -10.61
C LEU A 242 -2.96 -10.29 -10.88
N ALA A 243 -3.07 -9.01 -11.23
CA ALA A 243 -1.92 -8.16 -11.49
C ALA A 243 -1.02 -7.96 -10.24
N HIS A 244 -1.57 -8.08 -9.03
CA HIS A 244 -0.80 -7.99 -7.79
C HIS A 244 -0.18 -9.34 -7.41
N VAL A 245 -0.80 -10.47 -7.79
CA VAL A 245 -0.15 -11.79 -7.72
C VAL A 245 1.12 -11.78 -8.58
N ILE A 246 1.01 -11.35 -9.85
CA ILE A 246 2.16 -11.23 -10.77
C ILE A 246 3.25 -10.35 -10.16
N ALA A 247 2.90 -9.17 -9.65
CA ALA A 247 3.87 -8.22 -9.08
C ALA A 247 4.70 -8.82 -7.92
N THR A 248 4.17 -9.82 -7.22
CA THR A 248 4.85 -10.46 -6.08
C THR A 248 6.12 -11.19 -6.51
N ALA A 249 6.13 -11.79 -7.72
CA ALA A 249 7.30 -12.50 -8.23
C ALA A 249 8.54 -11.61 -8.46
N ALA A 250 8.37 -10.28 -8.58
CA ALA A 250 9.51 -9.36 -8.66
C ALA A 250 10.26 -9.20 -7.32
N LYS A 251 9.68 -9.67 -6.21
CA LYS A 251 10.24 -9.54 -4.86
C LYS A 251 10.43 -10.89 -4.17
N ASP A 252 9.63 -11.88 -4.56
CA ASP A 252 9.69 -13.24 -4.03
C ASP A 252 9.79 -14.25 -5.19
N PRO A 253 10.96 -14.85 -5.44
CA PRO A 253 11.11 -15.87 -6.48
C PRO A 253 10.20 -17.11 -6.29
N GLY A 254 9.79 -17.41 -5.06
CA GLY A 254 8.84 -18.50 -4.77
C GLY A 254 7.44 -18.27 -5.34
N PHE A 255 7.15 -17.06 -5.82
CA PHE A 255 5.90 -16.69 -6.48
C PHE A 255 5.92 -16.86 -8.00
N ARG A 256 6.96 -17.45 -8.59
CA ARG A 256 7.06 -17.63 -10.05
C ARG A 256 5.86 -18.41 -10.62
N ASP A 257 5.57 -19.59 -10.09
CA ASP A 257 4.47 -20.44 -10.61
C ASP A 257 3.09 -19.76 -10.46
N PRO A 258 2.73 -19.16 -9.30
CA PRO A 258 1.51 -18.35 -9.20
C PRO A 258 1.47 -17.17 -10.17
N ALA A 259 2.61 -16.50 -10.42
CA ALA A 259 2.68 -15.37 -11.33
C ALA A 259 2.50 -15.78 -12.80
N ASP A 260 3.13 -16.87 -13.24
CA ASP A 260 2.93 -17.44 -14.59
C ASP A 260 1.46 -17.82 -14.81
N ARG A 261 0.85 -18.48 -13.83
CA ARG A 261 -0.57 -18.84 -13.87
C ARG A 261 -1.48 -17.61 -13.92
N ALA A 262 -1.21 -16.60 -13.10
CA ALA A 262 -1.97 -15.35 -13.12
C ALA A 262 -1.84 -14.61 -14.46
N ALA A 263 -0.62 -14.53 -15.02
CA ALA A 263 -0.38 -13.91 -16.32
C ALA A 263 -1.13 -14.66 -17.44
N ALA A 264 -1.09 -16.00 -17.44
CA ALA A 264 -1.85 -16.84 -18.37
C ALA A 264 -3.36 -16.56 -18.30
N MET A 265 -3.92 -16.39 -17.10
CA MET A 265 -5.33 -16.03 -16.92
C MET A 265 -5.66 -14.64 -17.49
N ILE A 266 -4.78 -13.64 -17.28
CA ILE A 266 -4.98 -12.30 -17.87
C ILE A 266 -4.90 -12.36 -19.40
N PHE A 267 -3.96 -13.12 -19.97
CA PHE A 267 -3.89 -13.30 -21.42
C PHE A 267 -5.12 -14.00 -22.00
N ALA A 268 -5.62 -15.05 -21.34
CA ALA A 268 -6.85 -15.73 -21.76
C ALA A 268 -8.05 -14.77 -21.74
N LEU A 269 -8.14 -13.90 -20.73
CA LEU A 269 -9.16 -12.85 -20.68
C LEU A 269 -9.01 -11.86 -21.84
N ILE A 270 -7.79 -11.40 -22.16
CA ILE A 270 -7.54 -10.49 -23.29
C ILE A 270 -7.99 -11.11 -24.62
N ASP A 271 -7.74 -12.40 -24.80
CA ASP A 271 -8.14 -13.13 -26.01
C ASP A 271 -9.66 -13.33 -26.08
N ALA A 272 -10.32 -13.55 -24.94
CA ALA A 272 -11.77 -13.74 -24.84
C ALA A 272 -12.57 -12.42 -24.92
N GLU A 273 -11.98 -11.28 -24.58
CA GLU A 273 -12.65 -9.96 -24.57
C GLU A 273 -12.74 -9.36 -25.98
N VAL A 274 -13.38 -10.08 -26.90
CA VAL A 274 -13.62 -9.70 -28.30
C VAL A 274 -15.05 -10.05 -28.72
N GLY A 275 -15.62 -9.29 -29.68
CA GLY A 275 -16.95 -9.58 -30.24
C GLY A 275 -18.13 -9.00 -29.43
N ALA A 276 -19.31 -9.58 -29.63
CA ALA A 276 -20.54 -9.11 -28.99
C ALA A 276 -20.53 -9.39 -27.47
N GLY A 277 -20.87 -8.38 -26.66
CA GLY A 277 -20.83 -8.47 -25.19
C GLY A 277 -19.46 -8.19 -24.57
N ALA A 278 -18.40 -8.06 -25.37
CA ALA A 278 -17.08 -7.66 -24.90
C ALA A 278 -17.02 -6.17 -24.53
N ARG A 279 -16.10 -5.82 -23.64
CA ARG A 279 -15.80 -4.46 -23.19
C ARG A 279 -14.34 -4.10 -23.58
N PRO A 280 -14.12 -3.32 -24.65
CA PRO A 280 -12.79 -2.93 -25.11
C PRO A 280 -11.92 -2.29 -24.01
N GLU A 281 -12.54 -1.57 -23.08
CA GLU A 281 -11.91 -0.95 -21.92
C GLU A 281 -11.33 -1.98 -20.93
N ILE A 282 -11.98 -3.14 -20.74
CA ILE A 282 -11.46 -4.23 -19.90
C ILE A 282 -10.23 -4.84 -20.56
N ARG A 283 -10.29 -5.07 -21.88
CA ARG A 283 -9.15 -5.55 -22.66
C ARG A 283 -7.97 -4.60 -22.58
N ALA A 284 -8.20 -3.30 -22.75
CA ALA A 284 -7.16 -2.27 -22.62
C ALA A 284 -6.59 -2.22 -21.19
N HIS A 285 -7.44 -2.32 -20.16
CA HIS A 285 -7.03 -2.37 -18.77
C HIS A 285 -6.13 -3.57 -18.47
N ALA A 286 -6.49 -4.76 -18.94
CA ALA A 286 -5.69 -5.98 -18.79
C ALA A 286 -4.29 -5.84 -19.41
N VAL A 287 -4.20 -5.32 -20.65
CA VAL A 287 -2.91 -5.06 -21.32
C VAL A 287 -2.08 -4.03 -20.55
N GLN A 288 -2.72 -2.97 -20.07
CA GLN A 288 -2.05 -1.93 -19.29
C GLN A 288 -1.48 -2.50 -17.99
N LEU A 289 -2.24 -3.30 -17.25
CA LEU A 289 -1.79 -3.94 -16.02
C LEU A 289 -0.56 -4.82 -16.28
N LEU A 290 -0.60 -5.70 -17.30
CA LEU A 290 0.56 -6.52 -17.68
C LEU A 290 1.78 -5.67 -18.04
N SER A 291 1.61 -4.57 -18.78
CA SER A 291 2.72 -3.68 -19.15
C SER A 291 3.44 -3.09 -17.94
N GLN A 292 2.71 -2.76 -16.89
CA GLN A 292 3.26 -2.25 -15.64
C GLN A 292 3.98 -3.33 -14.83
N ARG A 293 3.75 -4.62 -15.12
CA ARG A 293 4.37 -5.76 -14.43
C ARG A 293 5.59 -6.33 -15.15
N GLY A 294 6.13 -5.64 -16.16
CA GLY A 294 7.27 -6.09 -16.97
C GLY A 294 8.40 -6.81 -16.21
N PRO A 295 8.91 -6.28 -15.08
CA PRO A 295 9.97 -6.94 -14.29
C PRO A 295 9.59 -8.31 -13.71
N ALA A 296 8.30 -8.56 -13.49
CA ALA A 296 7.77 -9.80 -12.95
C ALA A 296 7.32 -10.80 -14.03
N LEU A 297 7.31 -10.41 -15.30
CA LEU A 297 6.93 -11.29 -16.40
C LEU A 297 8.14 -12.07 -16.94
N THR A 298 7.91 -13.22 -17.55
CA THR A 298 8.93 -13.94 -18.32
C THR A 298 9.25 -13.20 -19.62
N GLU A 299 10.33 -13.59 -20.31
CA GLU A 299 10.68 -12.98 -21.59
C GLU A 299 9.60 -13.18 -22.66
N ALA A 300 9.04 -14.38 -22.75
CA ALA A 300 7.95 -14.71 -23.67
C ALA A 300 6.69 -13.87 -23.38
N GLU A 301 6.33 -13.73 -22.11
CA GLU A 301 5.20 -12.90 -21.69
C GLU A 301 5.45 -11.42 -22.03
N ARG A 302 6.65 -10.88 -21.74
CA ARG A 302 7.01 -9.50 -22.10
C ARG A 302 6.92 -9.27 -23.61
N ALA A 303 7.36 -10.22 -24.42
CA ALA A 303 7.25 -10.13 -25.88
C ALA A 303 5.78 -10.09 -26.32
N ARG A 304 4.92 -10.92 -25.74
CA ARG A 304 3.47 -10.92 -26.00
C ARG A 304 2.81 -9.60 -25.60
N VAL A 305 3.12 -9.06 -24.42
CA VAL A 305 2.61 -7.75 -23.97
C VAL A 305 3.06 -6.64 -24.92
N LYS A 306 4.33 -6.65 -25.36
CA LYS A 306 4.85 -5.68 -26.32
C LYS A 306 4.09 -5.73 -27.65
N ALA A 307 3.76 -6.93 -28.15
CA ALA A 307 2.95 -7.09 -29.35
C ALA A 307 1.52 -6.53 -29.16
N LEU A 308 0.88 -6.82 -28.03
CA LEU A 308 -0.45 -6.29 -27.69
C LEU A 308 -0.46 -4.76 -27.59
N LEU A 309 0.54 -4.17 -26.93
CA LEU A 309 0.71 -2.71 -26.88
C LEU A 309 0.95 -2.12 -28.27
N GLY A 310 1.69 -2.81 -29.13
CA GLY A 310 1.87 -2.42 -30.52
C GLY A 310 0.53 -2.36 -31.27
N GLY A 311 -0.36 -3.33 -31.04
CA GLY A 311 -1.71 -3.34 -31.61
C GLY A 311 -2.66 -2.28 -31.04
N LEU A 312 -2.40 -1.74 -29.84
CA LEU A 312 -3.14 -0.63 -29.24
C LEU A 312 -2.61 0.74 -29.66
N ARG A 313 -1.37 0.82 -30.14
CA ARG A 313 -0.77 2.07 -30.61
C ARG A 313 -1.23 2.34 -32.03
N ARG A 314 -1.76 3.54 -32.27
CA ARG A 314 -1.95 4.04 -33.64
C ARG A 314 -0.58 4.12 -34.31
N ALA A 315 -0.49 3.65 -35.55
CA ALA A 315 0.69 3.91 -36.36
C ALA A 315 0.89 5.43 -36.43
N SER A 316 2.10 5.90 -36.12
CA SER A 316 2.47 7.29 -36.37
C SER A 316 2.21 7.58 -37.85
N PRO A 317 1.65 8.75 -38.20
CA PRO A 317 1.63 9.18 -39.59
C PRO A 317 3.04 9.07 -40.20
N PRO A 318 3.17 8.76 -41.51
CA PRO A 318 4.47 8.73 -42.17
C PRO A 318 4.98 10.17 -42.32
N TYR A 319 5.53 10.72 -41.23
CA TYR A 319 5.96 12.12 -41.17
C TYR A 319 7.00 12.46 -42.23
N GLU A 320 7.81 11.47 -42.62
CA GLU A 320 8.82 11.58 -43.68
C GLU A 320 8.20 11.77 -45.07
N GLU A 321 6.96 11.34 -45.29
CA GLU A 321 6.24 11.44 -46.57
C GLU A 321 5.38 12.72 -46.67
N LEU A 322 5.39 13.57 -45.64
CA LEU A 322 4.49 14.71 -45.50
C LEU A 322 5.28 16.02 -45.58
N ASP A 323 5.18 16.67 -46.74
CA ASP A 323 6.02 17.78 -47.22
C ASP A 323 5.43 19.19 -46.95
N ARG A 324 4.33 19.30 -46.18
CA ARG A 324 3.64 20.58 -45.90
C ARG A 324 3.36 20.80 -44.40
N PRO A 325 3.25 22.07 -43.94
CA PRO A 325 2.93 22.38 -42.54
C PRO A 325 1.53 21.89 -42.13
N TRP A 326 1.44 21.26 -40.96
CA TRP A 326 0.24 20.55 -40.51
C TRP A 326 -0.72 21.46 -39.73
N ARG A 327 -2.01 21.45 -40.07
CA ARG A 327 -3.10 21.95 -39.22
C ARG A 327 -4.01 20.78 -38.88
N VAL A 328 -3.94 20.26 -37.64
CA VAL A 328 -4.61 19.00 -37.28
C VAL A 328 -6.05 19.26 -36.83
N ALA A 329 -7.03 18.64 -37.50
CA ALA A 329 -8.28 18.25 -36.87
C ALA A 329 -8.11 16.82 -36.34
N LEU A 330 -8.04 16.67 -35.01
CA LEU A 330 -7.97 15.37 -34.33
C LEU A 330 -9.27 14.60 -34.59
N ASN A 331 -9.29 13.73 -35.60
CA ASN A 331 -10.42 12.86 -35.84
C ASN A 331 -10.18 11.48 -35.19
N SER A 332 -11.14 11.05 -34.37
CA SER A 332 -11.10 9.94 -33.40
C SER A 332 -11.30 8.54 -34.01
N GLY A 333 -11.07 8.36 -35.32
CA GLY A 333 -11.22 7.09 -36.03
C GLY A 333 -9.95 6.22 -36.06
N TYR A 334 -10.14 4.89 -36.08
CA TYR A 334 -9.08 3.86 -36.06
C TYR A 334 -8.28 3.71 -37.37
N GLU A 335 -8.76 4.26 -38.50
CA GLU A 335 -8.11 4.09 -39.81
C GLU A 335 -7.66 5.43 -40.42
N PHE A 336 -6.40 5.51 -40.85
CA PHE A 336 -6.02 6.46 -41.89
C PHE A 336 -6.38 5.82 -43.24
N HIS A 337 -7.57 6.12 -43.76
CA HIS A 337 -7.91 5.68 -45.11
C HIS A 337 -6.95 6.31 -46.12
N ARG A 338 -6.53 5.54 -47.14
CA ARG A 338 -5.64 5.98 -48.23
C ARG A 338 -6.13 7.28 -48.91
N GLY A 339 -7.43 7.58 -48.85
CA GLY A 339 -8.04 8.82 -49.34
C GLY A 339 -7.92 10.03 -48.39
N GLY A 340 -7.67 9.85 -47.09
CA GLY A 340 -7.47 10.96 -46.14
C GLY A 340 -6.19 11.77 -46.44
N LEU A 341 -5.19 11.09 -47.00
CA LEU A 341 -3.94 11.71 -47.45
C LEU A 341 -4.15 12.55 -48.72
N GLU A 342 -5.06 12.15 -49.62
CA GLU A 342 -5.46 12.98 -50.75
C GLU A 342 -6.25 14.22 -50.31
N VAL A 343 -7.14 14.10 -49.33
CA VAL A 343 -7.89 15.24 -48.79
C VAL A 343 -6.91 16.24 -48.15
N LEU A 344 -5.99 15.77 -47.31
CA LEU A 344 -4.96 16.63 -46.70
C LEU A 344 -4.05 17.31 -47.75
N LYS A 345 -3.74 16.62 -48.86
CA LYS A 345 -2.97 17.20 -49.98
C LYS A 345 -3.79 18.18 -50.85
N LYS A 346 -5.12 18.04 -50.91
CA LYS A 346 -6.01 18.87 -51.74
C LYS A 346 -6.55 20.11 -51.01
N THR A 347 -6.67 20.09 -49.69
CA THR A 347 -7.29 21.18 -48.91
C THR A 347 -6.32 22.26 -48.40
N HIS A 348 -5.01 22.14 -48.70
CA HIS A 348 -3.99 23.13 -48.34
C HIS A 348 -3.04 23.43 -49.47
#